data_AF-A0A420D663-F1
#
_entry.id   AF-A0A420D663-F1
#
_cell.length_a   1.000
_cell.length_b   1.000
_cell.length_c   1.000
_cell.angle_alpha   90.00
_cell.angle_beta   90.00
_cell.angle_gamma   90.00
#
_symmetry.space_group_name_H-M   'P 1'
#
loop_
_entity.id
_entity.type
_entity.pdbx_description
1 polymer ?
#
loop_
_entity_poly.entity_id
_entity_poly.type
_entity_poly.pdbx_seq_one_letter_code
_entity_poly.pdbx_strand_id
1 'polypeptide(L)'
;MPDNAQTIEGRLNAHREILISLLTEALLVPGGPQHLLRNLEQEVLLRDGSEDPGATPSAGVGRGNEKSQEIREILDTAKERAEALRRITMENADGTAS
;
A
#
# COMPACT_ATOMS: atom_id res chain seq x y z
N MET A 1 -10.88 -8.18 21.25
CA MET A 1 -10.89 -7.27 20.09
C MET A 1 -9.69 -6.36 20.24
N PRO A 2 -8.91 -6.09 19.18
CA PRO A 2 -7.94 -5.00 19.23
C PRO A 2 -8.65 -3.71 19.66
N ASP A 3 -7.95 -2.87 20.43
CA ASP A 3 -8.50 -1.60 20.89
C ASP A 3 -8.71 -0.70 19.67
N ASN A 4 -9.93 -0.18 19.48
CA ASN A 4 -10.32 0.59 18.29
C ASN A 4 -9.37 1.77 18.03
N ALA A 5 -8.81 2.36 19.10
CA ALA A 5 -7.81 3.41 18.99
C ALA A 5 -6.50 2.96 18.33
N GLN A 6 -6.03 1.75 18.66
CA GLN A 6 -4.80 1.18 18.07
C GLN A 6 -5.01 0.92 16.57
N THR A 7 -6.15 0.33 16.20
CA THR A 7 -6.51 0.11 14.79
C THR A 7 -6.57 1.41 14.01
N ILE A 8 -7.18 2.46 14.56
CA ILE A 8 -7.22 3.77 13.89
C ILE A 8 -5.81 4.34 13.76
N GLU A 9 -4.96 4.24 14.79
CA GLU A 9 -3.58 4.73 14.75
C GLU A 9 -2.76 3.99 13.67
N GLY A 10 -2.87 2.66 13.58
CA GLY A 10 -2.22 1.84 12.56
C GLY A 10 -2.61 2.29 11.14
N ARG A 11 -3.90 2.50 10.90
CA ARG A 11 -4.42 2.97 9.61
C ARG A 11 -3.95 4.38 9.28
N LEU A 12 -3.98 5.31 10.23
CA LEU A 12 -3.47 6.67 10.01
C LEU A 12 -1.97 6.68 9.69
N ASN A 13 -1.20 5.83 10.37
CA ASN A 13 0.22 5.68 10.08
C ASN A 13 0.48 5.09 8.68
N ALA A 14 -0.39 4.20 8.19
CA ALA A 14 -0.30 3.69 6.81
C ALA A 14 -0.51 4.80 5.78
N HIS A 15 -1.53 5.65 5.97
CA HIS A 15 -1.80 6.77 5.09
C HIS A 15 -0.66 7.79 5.11
N ARG A 16 -0.13 8.10 6.31
CA ARG A 16 1.02 9.00 6.46
C ARG A 16 2.23 8.48 5.69
N GLU A 17 2.51 7.19 5.78
CA GLU A 17 3.62 6.56 5.05
C GLU A 17 3.45 6.74 3.54
N ILE A 18 2.29 6.37 3.00
CA ILE A 18 2.00 6.49 1.56
C ILE A 18 2.18 7.93 1.08
N LEU A 19 1.73 8.93 1.85
CA LEU A 19 1.92 10.34 1.53
C LEU A 19 3.40 10.75 1.52
N ILE A 20 4.18 10.27 2.49
CA ILE A 20 5.63 10.53 2.55
C ILE A 20 6.32 9.88 1.35
N SER A 21 5.99 8.64 1.00
CA SER A 21 6.56 7.96 -0.16
C SER A 21 6.22 8.69 -1.46
N LEU A 22 4.98 9.13 -1.64
CA LEU A 22 4.55 9.92 -2.79
C LEU A 22 5.34 11.22 -2.93
N LEU A 23 5.50 11.97 -1.82
CA LEU A 23 6.27 13.22 -1.81
C LEU A 23 7.75 12.97 -2.07
N THR A 24 8.32 11.92 -1.48
CA THR A 24 9.70 11.51 -1.71
C THR A 24 9.95 11.26 -3.19
N GLU A 25 9.09 10.48 -3.85
CA GLU A 25 9.23 10.17 -5.27
C GLU A 25 9.00 11.39 -6.17
N ALA A 26 8.11 12.30 -5.79
CA ALA A 26 7.91 13.57 -6.50
C ALA A 26 9.15 14.48 -6.42
N LEU A 27 9.93 14.40 -5.33
CA LEU A 27 11.16 15.15 -5.14
C LEU A 27 12.39 14.49 -5.79
N LEU A 28 12.35 13.18 -6.04
CA LEU A 28 13.44 12.43 -6.66
C LEU A 28 13.28 12.38 -8.18
N VAL A 29 14.07 13.18 -8.91
CA VAL A 29 14.24 13.02 -10.36
C VAL A 29 15.27 11.88 -10.59
N PRO A 30 14.91 10.66 -11.05
CA PRO A 30 13.73 10.28 -11.84
C PRO A 30 13.04 8.97 -11.38
N GLY A 31 12.80 8.77 -10.08
CA GLY A 31 12.30 7.47 -9.54
C GLY A 31 11.00 7.01 -10.21
N GLY A 32 10.08 7.95 -10.44
CA GLY A 32 8.84 7.71 -11.17
C GLY A 32 7.89 6.72 -10.47
N PRO A 33 6.71 6.47 -11.05
CA PRO A 33 5.65 5.70 -10.39
C PRO A 33 6.01 4.25 -10.05
N GLN A 34 6.94 3.64 -10.80
CA GLN A 34 7.34 2.24 -10.59
C GLN A 34 8.27 2.06 -9.39
N HIS A 35 9.11 3.06 -9.11
CA HIS A 35 9.99 3.03 -7.95
C HIS A 35 9.17 3.19 -6.66
N LEU A 36 8.20 4.12 -6.67
CA LEU A 36 7.21 4.25 -5.60
C LEU A 36 6.55 2.92 -5.23
N LEU A 37 5.98 2.24 -6.23
CA LEU A 37 5.22 1.00 -6.01
C LEU A 37 6.12 -0.10 -5.43
N ARG A 38 7.34 -0.27 -5.96
CA ARG A 38 8.28 -1.24 -5.41
C ARG A 38 8.64 -0.96 -3.95
N ASN A 39 8.85 0.30 -3.59
CA ASN A 39 9.22 0.67 -2.22
C ASN A 39 8.08 0.36 -1.23
N LEU A 40 6.84 0.66 -1.62
CA LEU A 40 5.66 0.34 -0.81
C LEU A 40 5.44 -1.17 -0.68
N GLU A 41 5.65 -1.95 -1.75
CA GLU A 41 5.59 -3.41 -1.71
C GLU A 41 6.67 -4.02 -0.80
N GLN A 42 7.89 -3.49 -0.84
CA GLN A 42 8.97 -3.92 0.04
C GLN A 42 8.68 -3.66 1.51
N GLU A 43 8.06 -2.51 1.84
CA GLU A 43 7.70 -2.19 3.22
C GLU A 43 6.66 -3.17 3.78
N VAL A 44 5.68 -3.57 2.96
CA VAL A 44 4.69 -4.59 3.32
C VAL A 44 5.37 -5.94 3.56
N LEU A 45 6.27 -6.37 2.67
CA LEU A 45 6.96 -7.66 2.76
C LEU A 45 7.91 -7.76 3.97
N LEU A 46 8.65 -6.69 4.26
CA LEU A 46 9.60 -6.67 5.39
C LEU A 46 8.89 -6.86 6.73
N ARG A 47 7.66 -6.34 6.86
CA ARG A 47 6.87 -6.46 8.08
C ARG A 47 6.20 -7.83 8.22
N ASP A 48 5.72 -8.39 7.12
CA ASP A 48 5.13 -9.74 7.08
C ASP A 48 6.17 -10.82 7.47
N GLY A 49 7.41 -10.68 7.00
CA GLY A 49 8.51 -11.61 7.32
C GLY A 49 9.10 -11.48 8.73
N SER A 50 8.66 -10.51 9.54
CA SER A 50 9.14 -10.29 10.90
C SER A 50 8.34 -11.01 11.99
N GLU A 51 7.29 -11.75 11.61
CA GLU A 51 6.51 -12.57 12.53
C GLU A 51 7.25 -13.89 12.83
N ASP A 52 7.94 -13.97 13.97
CA ASP A 52 8.52 -15.20 14.50
C ASP A 52 7.39 -16.20 14.86
N PRO A 53 7.33 -17.41 14.25
CA PRO A 53 6.30 -18.40 14.53
C PRO A 53 6.46 -18.96 15.95
N GLY A 54 5.92 -18.26 16.94
CA GLY A 54 5.96 -18.62 18.35
C GLY A 54 6.03 -17.45 19.31
N ALA A 55 6.26 -16.22 18.83
CA ALA A 55 6.30 -15.04 19.68
C ALA A 55 4.86 -14.61 20.08
N THR A 56 4.59 -14.56 21.39
CA THR A 56 3.39 -13.89 21.90
C THR A 56 3.35 -12.45 21.39
N PRO A 57 2.25 -11.96 20.79
CA PRO A 57 2.18 -10.60 20.27
C PRO A 57 2.44 -9.60 21.39
N SER A 58 3.60 -8.96 21.41
CA SER A 58 3.81 -7.80 22.27
C SER A 58 3.02 -6.63 21.70
N ALA A 59 2.62 -5.66 22.53
CA ALA A 59 1.87 -4.49 22.09
C ALA A 59 2.57 -3.67 20.98
N GLY A 60 3.88 -3.87 20.76
CA GLY A 60 4.62 -3.30 19.63
C GLY A 60 4.36 -4.00 18.28
N VAL A 61 4.04 -5.30 18.29
CA VAL A 61 3.79 -6.11 17.09
C VAL A 61 2.40 -5.85 16.51
N GLY A 62 1.39 -5.65 17.38
CA GLY A 62 0.02 -5.33 16.94
C GLY A 62 -0.07 -4.04 16.11
N ARG A 63 0.68 -2.99 16.50
CA ARG A 63 0.80 -1.73 15.73
C ARG A 63 1.49 -1.91 14.37
N GLY A 64 2.32 -2.95 14.25
CA GLY A 64 2.98 -3.34 13.01
C GLY A 64 1.98 -3.87 11.97
N ASN A 65 1.06 -4.71 12.42
CA ASN A 65 0.21 -5.47 11.52
C ASN A 65 -0.87 -4.60 10.87
N GLU A 66 -1.52 -3.72 11.64
CA GLU A 66 -2.60 -2.87 11.14
C GLU A 66 -2.11 -1.88 10.06
N LYS A 67 -0.92 -1.29 10.24
CA LYS A 67 -0.31 -0.41 9.23
C LYS A 67 -0.04 -1.17 7.93
N SER A 68 0.62 -2.33 8.02
CA SER A 68 1.07 -3.08 6.84
C SER A 68 -0.12 -3.64 6.05
N GLN A 69 -1.15 -4.10 6.77
CA GLN A 69 -2.41 -4.55 6.19
C GLN A 69 -3.12 -3.42 5.44
N GLU A 70 -3.23 -2.23 6.05
CA GLU A 70 -3.86 -1.07 5.38
C GLU A 70 -3.07 -0.64 4.13
N ILE A 71 -1.71 -0.63 4.16
CA ILE A 71 -0.89 -0.34 2.97
C ILE A 71 -1.18 -1.34 1.85
N ARG A 72 -1.24 -2.64 2.18
CA ARG A 72 -1.54 -3.71 1.21
C ARG A 72 -2.92 -3.51 0.58
N GLU A 73 -3.96 -3.29 1.39
CA GLU A 73 -5.33 -3.07 0.92
C GLU A 73 -5.44 -1.84 0.00
N ILE A 74 -4.75 -0.74 0.34
CA ILE A 74 -4.71 0.47 -0.50
C ILE A 74 -4.02 0.18 -1.84
N LEU A 75 -2.89 -0.52 -1.83
CA LEU A 75 -2.16 -0.87 -3.05
C LEU A 75 -2.99 -1.76 -3.97
N ASP A 76 -3.62 -2.80 -3.44
CA ASP A 76 -4.43 -3.73 -4.24
C ASP A 76 -5.63 -3.01 -4.84
N THR A 77 -6.34 -2.19 -4.05
CA THR A 77 -7.44 -1.36 -4.53
C THR A 77 -7.00 -0.41 -5.65
N ALA A 78 -5.81 0.20 -5.52
CA ALA A 78 -5.27 1.10 -6.54
C ALA A 78 -4.91 0.36 -7.83
N LYS A 79 -4.35 -0.85 -7.74
CA LYS A 79 -4.01 -1.72 -8.88
C LYS A 79 -5.27 -2.13 -9.63
N GLU A 80 -6.28 -2.62 -8.91
CA GLU A 80 -7.58 -3.02 -9.49
C GLU A 80 -8.24 -1.85 -10.23
N ARG A 81 -8.25 -0.65 -9.61
CA ARG A 81 -8.80 0.56 -10.22
C ARG A 81 -8.04 0.95 -11.49
N ALA A 82 -6.71 0.89 -11.47
CA ALA A 82 -5.88 1.20 -12.63
C ALA A 82 -6.12 0.21 -13.79
N GLU A 83 -6.28 -1.07 -13.48
CA GLU A 83 -6.58 -2.10 -14.48
C GLU A 83 -7.97 -1.89 -15.10
N ALA A 84 -8.98 -1.59 -14.28
CA ALA A 84 -10.32 -1.28 -14.75
C ALA A 84 -10.33 -0.07 -15.71
N LEU A 85 -9.60 1.00 -15.36
CA LEU A 85 -9.48 2.18 -16.21
C LEU A 85 -8.75 1.89 -17.53
N ARG A 86 -7.74 1.01 -17.52
CA ARG A 86 -7.05 0.58 -18.75
C ARG A 86 -8.01 -0.15 -19.69
N ARG A 87 -8.80 -1.10 -19.17
CA ARG A 87 -9.79 -1.84 -19.98
C ARG A 87 -10.79 -0.90 -20.65
N ILE A 88 -11.35 0.04 -19.90
CA ILE A 88 -12.27 1.07 -20.44
C ILE A 88 -11.60 1.90 -21.53
N THR A 89 -10.34 2.29 -21.32
CA THR A 89 -9.60 3.11 -22.30
C THR A 89 -9.34 2.32 -23.60
N MET A 90 -9.00 1.04 -23.50
CA MET A 90 -8.76 0.17 -24.66
C MET A 90 -10.03 -0.13 -25.46
N GLU A 91 -11.15 -0.41 -24.78
CA GLU A 91 -12.45 -0.63 -25.42
C GLU A 91 -12.91 0.61 -26.22
N ASN A 92 -12.72 1.81 -25.66
CA ASN A 92 -13.02 3.05 -26.36
C ASN A 92 -12.11 3.29 -27.58
N ALA A 93 -10.86 2.87 -27.53
CA ALA A 93 -9.94 3.00 -28.67
C ALA A 93 -10.35 2.08 -29.83
N ASP A 94 -10.70 0.82 -29.53
CA ASP A 94 -11.11 -0.15 -30.55
C ASP A 94 -12.48 0.20 -31.17
N GLY A 95 -13.40 0.78 -30.39
CA GLY A 95 -14.72 1.23 -30.88
C GLY A 95 -14.68 2.44 -31.82
N THR A 96 -13.61 3.24 -31.83
CA THR A 96 -13.45 4.39 -32.74
C THR A 96 -12.86 4.03 -34.11
N ALA A 97 -12.38 2.79 -34.29
CA ALA A 97 -11.76 2.32 -35.52
C ALA A 97 -12.74 1.58 -36.47
N SER A 98 -14.05 1.56 -36.16
CA SER A 98 -15.10 0.89 -36.95
C SER A 98 -16.05 1.86 -37.66
#